data_AF-A0A101VLQ1-F1
#
_entry.id   AF-A0A101VLQ1-F1
#
_cell.length_a   1.000
_cell.length_b   1.000
_cell.length_c   1.000
_cell.angle_alpha   90.00
_cell.angle_beta   90.00
_cell.angle_gamma   90.00
#
_symmetry.space_group_name_H-M   'P 1'
#
loop_
_entity.id
_entity.type
_entity.pdbx_description
1 polymer ?
#
loop_
_entity_poly.entity_id
_entity_poly.type
_entity_poly.pdbx_seq_one_letter_code
_entity_poly.pdbx_strand_id
1 'polypeptide(L)'
;MGQRARKGTDPAASDFLCPFIQSRCPKRSTQLPAEPYPVCTLWRRSDGEPDPAEDLIFVCPKRFYAVDFLTEVVAHCWPGDAPKNPMVAPEVKMAGFGNVDFVIADVQDDGEVDRFLSVELQAIDITGSVFPAYKAIRAGTDLPKRPTYGLNWDNVYKRYITQLIRKGYFHHHWKSKIVAVIPEQVYRYIVARADFIRSADVKNTQVNIVFMTYRLKADPARPGEFRPVLVTVEGTSHSSLQNAILYQDAPAKDAFTAQIKRSLVRAVNLADLIARGEADEKSTARSEPSSGTS
;
A
#
# COMPACT_ATOMS: atom_id res chain seq x y z
N MET A 1 -16.48 -0.21 12.50
CA MET A 1 -16.61 -1.19 13.61
C MET A 1 -15.35 -2.02 13.91
N GLY A 2 -14.40 -2.22 12.98
CA GLY A 2 -13.12 -2.91 13.31
C GLY A 2 -13.23 -4.42 13.56
N GLN A 3 -14.44 -4.95 13.43
CA GLN A 3 -14.81 -6.35 13.58
C GLN A 3 -14.89 -7.04 12.21
N ARG A 4 -14.94 -8.37 12.24
CA ARG A 4 -15.25 -9.21 11.07
C ARG A 4 -16.61 -8.80 10.51
N ALA A 5 -16.71 -8.77 9.18
CA ALA A 5 -17.97 -8.49 8.52
C ALA A 5 -19.01 -9.57 8.83
N ARG A 6 -20.19 -9.15 9.31
CA ARG A 6 -21.35 -10.00 9.59
C ARG A 6 -22.54 -9.50 8.78
N LYS A 7 -23.38 -10.41 8.28
CA LYS A 7 -24.61 -10.04 7.57
C LYS A 7 -25.46 -9.10 8.44
N GLY A 8 -26.04 -8.07 7.82
CA GLY A 8 -26.83 -7.03 8.46
C GLY A 8 -26.02 -5.92 9.11
N THR A 9 -24.68 -5.97 9.05
CA THR A 9 -23.85 -4.90 9.61
C THR A 9 -23.88 -3.67 8.70
N ASP A 10 -24.43 -2.56 9.20
CA ASP A 10 -24.38 -1.26 8.53
C ASP A 10 -23.48 -0.26 9.29
N PRO A 11 -22.34 0.16 8.72
CA PRO A 11 -21.48 1.20 9.30
C PRO A 11 -22.19 2.55 9.52
N ALA A 12 -23.26 2.85 8.79
CA ALA A 12 -24.03 4.08 8.93
C ALA A 12 -24.65 4.24 10.33
N ALA A 13 -24.96 3.13 11.00
CA ALA A 13 -25.47 3.13 12.38
C ALA A 13 -24.49 3.73 13.41
N SER A 14 -23.21 3.87 13.03
CA SER A 14 -22.14 4.45 13.84
C SER A 14 -21.52 5.70 13.19
N ASP A 15 -22.23 6.34 12.25
CA ASP A 15 -21.69 7.38 11.36
C ASP A 15 -20.29 7.04 10.80
N PHE A 16 -20.13 5.78 10.38
CA PHE A 16 -18.89 5.27 9.80
C PHE A 16 -17.65 5.46 10.70
N LEU A 17 -17.82 5.44 12.02
CA LEU A 17 -16.71 5.55 12.97
C LEU A 17 -15.65 4.46 12.73
N CYS A 18 -14.41 4.91 12.52
CA CYS A 18 -13.24 4.04 12.44
C CYS A 18 -12.68 3.84 13.85
N PRO A 19 -12.76 2.62 14.42
CA PRO A 19 -12.30 2.37 15.79
C PRO A 19 -10.78 2.38 15.94
N PHE A 20 -10.04 2.52 14.84
CA PHE A 20 -8.58 2.53 14.86
C PHE A 20 -8.00 3.94 14.96
N ILE A 21 -8.77 4.95 14.54
CA ILE A 21 -8.35 6.36 14.57
C ILE A 21 -9.37 7.25 15.27
N GLN A 22 -10.38 6.65 15.91
CA GLN A 22 -11.43 7.33 16.68
C GLN A 22 -12.09 8.52 15.95
N SER A 23 -12.23 8.39 14.63
CA SER A 23 -12.83 9.43 13.77
C SER A 23 -13.54 8.77 12.59
N ARG A 24 -14.34 9.57 11.87
CA ARG A 24 -15.09 9.10 10.71
C ARG A 24 -14.15 8.48 9.67
N CYS A 25 -14.52 7.31 9.13
CA CYS A 25 -13.65 6.57 8.23
C CYS A 25 -13.26 7.42 6.99
N PRO A 26 -11.95 7.54 6.68
CA PRO A 26 -11.50 8.37 5.57
C PRO A 26 -11.50 7.61 4.23
N LYS A 27 -11.67 6.28 4.25
CA LYS A 27 -11.59 5.45 3.05
C LYS A 27 -12.78 5.76 2.15
N ARG A 28 -12.52 6.17 0.91
CA ARG A 28 -13.55 6.53 -0.09
C ARG A 28 -13.69 5.45 -1.17
N SER A 29 -14.78 5.51 -1.91
CA SER A 29 -15.03 4.71 -3.11
C SER A 29 -15.73 5.56 -4.14
N THR A 30 -15.38 5.40 -5.42
CA THR A 30 -16.13 6.03 -6.52
C THR A 30 -17.57 5.54 -6.62
N GLN A 31 -17.86 4.36 -6.06
CA GLN A 31 -19.21 3.78 -6.01
C GLN A 31 -20.05 4.34 -4.85
N LEU A 32 -19.43 5.09 -3.92
CA LEU A 32 -20.05 5.69 -2.75
C LEU A 32 -19.57 7.15 -2.61
N PRO A 33 -20.07 8.09 -3.43
CA PRO A 33 -19.58 9.46 -3.44
C PRO A 33 -19.90 10.22 -2.14
N ALA A 34 -20.99 9.87 -1.45
CA ALA A 34 -21.47 10.58 -0.27
C ALA A 34 -21.08 9.93 1.07
N GLU A 35 -20.50 8.74 1.07
CA GLU A 35 -20.21 8.00 2.30
C GLU A 35 -18.87 7.23 2.25
N PRO A 36 -18.25 6.96 3.41
CA PRO A 36 -17.07 6.13 3.49
C PRO A 36 -17.29 4.69 3.07
N TYR A 37 -16.19 4.02 2.74
CA TYR A 37 -16.14 2.63 2.36
C TYR A 37 -15.24 1.83 3.31
N PRO A 38 -15.74 1.47 4.52
CA PRO A 38 -14.92 0.98 5.65
C PRO A 38 -14.53 -0.50 5.54
N VAL A 39 -13.92 -0.90 4.42
CA VAL A 39 -13.31 -2.22 4.23
C VAL A 39 -11.82 -2.14 4.54
N CYS A 40 -11.39 -2.72 5.65
CA CYS A 40 -10.02 -2.58 6.15
C CYS A 40 -9.09 -3.74 5.80
N THR A 41 -9.63 -4.94 5.59
CA THR A 41 -8.89 -6.17 5.30
C THR A 41 -9.64 -7.01 4.28
N LEU A 42 -8.92 -7.80 3.49
CA LEU A 42 -9.51 -8.73 2.53
C LEU A 42 -8.78 -10.06 2.53
N TRP A 43 -9.54 -11.11 2.25
CA TRP A 43 -9.00 -12.44 2.01
C TRP A 43 -8.44 -12.53 0.60
N ARG A 44 -7.19 -12.96 0.47
CA ARG A 44 -6.63 -13.41 -0.79
C ARG A 44 -7.40 -14.65 -1.23
N ARG A 45 -7.49 -14.86 -2.54
CA ARG A 45 -7.94 -16.15 -3.08
C ARG A 45 -6.81 -17.15 -2.86
N SER A 46 -7.07 -18.16 -2.03
CA SER A 46 -6.27 -19.37 -1.89
C SER A 46 -7.13 -20.59 -2.22
N ASP A 47 -6.48 -21.65 -2.69
CA ASP A 47 -7.08 -22.97 -2.82
C ASP A 47 -6.95 -23.67 -1.46
N GLY A 48 -8.07 -24.17 -0.92
CA GLY A 48 -8.12 -24.80 0.41
C GLY A 48 -8.69 -23.91 1.51
N GLU A 49 -8.47 -24.31 2.77
CA GLU A 49 -8.90 -23.55 3.94
C GLU A 49 -8.06 -22.27 4.08
N PRO A 50 -8.68 -21.08 4.20
CA PRO A 50 -7.96 -19.83 4.24
C PRO A 50 -7.17 -19.69 5.55
N ASP A 51 -5.87 -19.43 5.45
CA ASP A 51 -5.03 -19.13 6.61
C ASP A 51 -5.03 -17.60 6.85
N PRO A 52 -5.51 -17.09 8.00
CA PRO A 52 -5.46 -15.66 8.30
C PRO A 52 -4.06 -15.05 8.17
N ALA A 53 -3.02 -15.79 8.57
CA ALA A 53 -1.66 -15.27 8.56
C ALA A 53 -1.15 -15.08 7.12
N GLU A 54 -1.57 -15.91 6.18
CA GLU A 54 -1.12 -15.88 4.79
C GLU A 54 -2.08 -15.11 3.88
N ASP A 55 -3.39 -15.29 4.07
CA ASP A 55 -4.42 -14.86 3.14
C ASP A 55 -5.17 -13.61 3.58
N LEU A 56 -5.23 -13.25 4.86
CA LEU A 56 -5.92 -12.03 5.30
C LEU A 56 -4.96 -10.82 5.29
N ILE A 57 -5.22 -9.86 4.40
CA ILE A 57 -4.30 -8.76 4.11
C ILE A 57 -4.94 -7.40 4.35
N PHE A 58 -4.14 -6.45 4.85
CA PHE A 58 -4.51 -5.07 5.09
C PHE A 58 -4.74 -4.33 3.77
N VAL A 59 -5.94 -3.78 3.56
CA VAL A 59 -6.28 -2.90 2.42
C VAL A 59 -6.60 -1.47 2.87
N CYS A 60 -6.26 -1.15 4.12
CA CYS A 60 -6.38 0.18 4.70
C CYS A 60 -5.24 0.38 5.71
N PRO A 61 -4.39 1.41 5.57
CA PRO A 61 -3.29 1.66 6.50
C PRO A 61 -3.76 1.91 7.94
N LYS A 62 -4.96 2.48 8.11
CA LYS A 62 -5.52 2.71 9.44
C LYS A 62 -5.76 1.42 10.24
N ARG A 63 -5.72 0.24 9.61
CA ARG A 63 -5.81 -1.04 10.32
C ARG A 63 -4.56 -1.37 11.15
N PHE A 64 -3.40 -0.77 10.88
CA PHE A 64 -2.18 -0.95 11.70
C PHE A 64 -2.33 -0.38 13.13
N TYR A 65 -3.18 0.61 13.33
CA TYR A 65 -3.46 1.21 14.65
C TYR A 65 -4.25 0.28 15.58
N ALA A 66 -4.54 -0.95 15.17
CA ALA A 66 -5.03 -1.98 16.09
C ALA A 66 -3.93 -2.48 17.06
N VAL A 67 -2.68 -2.06 16.85
CA VAL A 67 -1.54 -2.23 17.76
C VAL A 67 -0.80 -0.90 17.89
N ASP A 68 -0.02 -0.75 18.96
CA ASP A 68 0.87 0.40 19.16
C ASP A 68 2.17 0.22 18.38
N PHE A 69 2.06 0.32 17.05
CA PHE A 69 3.20 0.15 16.15
C PHE A 69 4.27 1.24 16.37
N LEU A 70 3.92 2.43 16.86
CA LEU A 70 4.90 3.51 17.08
C LEU A 70 5.83 3.16 18.25
N THR A 71 5.29 2.60 19.32
CA THR A 71 6.08 2.06 20.42
C THR A 71 6.98 0.90 19.96
N GLU A 72 6.45 0.02 19.10
CA GLU A 72 7.25 -1.05 18.48
C GLU A 72 8.37 -0.49 17.57
N VAL A 73 8.13 0.59 16.82
CA VAL A 73 9.18 1.31 16.07
C VAL A 73 10.29 1.76 17.01
N VAL A 74 9.97 2.40 18.13
CA VAL A 74 11.00 2.83 19.09
C VAL A 74 11.77 1.64 19.64
N ALA A 75 11.07 0.59 20.07
CA ALA A 75 11.69 -0.59 20.68
C ALA A 75 12.67 -1.31 19.72
N HIS A 76 12.26 -1.46 18.46
CA HIS A 76 13.01 -2.29 17.50
C HIS A 76 13.95 -1.49 16.59
N CYS A 77 13.59 -0.26 16.22
CA CYS A 77 14.26 0.49 15.15
C CYS A 77 15.07 1.70 15.63
N TRP A 78 14.89 2.16 16.88
CA TRP A 78 15.62 3.31 17.39
C TRP A 78 17.14 3.01 17.47
N PRO A 79 18.00 3.85 16.86
CA PRO A 79 19.43 3.63 16.85
C PRO A 79 20.07 4.04 18.19
N GLY A 80 21.00 3.22 18.67
CA GLY A 80 21.73 3.48 19.92
C GLY A 80 20.84 3.40 21.15
N ASP A 81 21.10 4.27 22.12
CA ASP A 81 20.33 4.35 23.36
C ASP A 81 18.90 4.84 23.12
N ALA A 82 17.98 4.33 23.93
CA ALA A 82 16.57 4.69 23.91
C ALA A 82 16.37 6.21 24.02
N PRO A 83 15.34 6.77 23.34
CA PRO A 83 15.07 8.21 23.41
C PRO A 83 14.67 8.62 24.83
N LYS A 84 15.06 9.83 25.23
CA LYS A 84 14.73 10.36 26.56
C LYS A 84 13.33 10.97 26.60
N ASN A 85 12.95 11.67 25.54
CA ASN A 85 11.69 12.38 25.41
C ASN A 85 11.11 12.20 23.98
N PRO A 86 10.62 11.00 23.65
CA PRO A 86 10.09 10.71 22.32
C PRO A 86 8.75 11.39 22.08
N MET A 87 8.68 12.28 21.09
CA MET A 87 7.48 12.96 20.61
C MET A 87 7.08 12.47 19.22
N VAL A 88 5.78 12.38 18.94
CA VAL A 88 5.25 11.93 17.63
C VAL A 88 4.59 13.09 16.90
N ALA A 89 5.05 13.37 15.68
CA ALA A 89 4.45 14.34 14.77
C ALA A 89 3.81 13.63 13.56
N PRO A 90 2.49 13.70 13.33
CA PRO A 90 1.84 13.15 12.15
C PRO A 90 1.95 14.08 10.93
N GLU A 91 1.92 13.51 9.72
CA GLU A 91 1.83 14.21 8.43
C GLU A 91 2.87 15.34 8.24
N VAL A 92 4.14 15.05 8.57
CA VAL A 92 5.22 16.03 8.51
C VAL A 92 5.61 16.30 7.05
N LYS A 93 5.55 17.57 6.64
CA LYS A 93 5.93 18.00 5.30
C LYS A 93 7.44 18.00 5.12
N MET A 94 7.91 17.30 4.10
CA MET A 94 9.28 17.34 3.60
C MET A 94 9.30 18.20 2.33
N ALA A 95 9.85 19.42 2.45
CA ALA A 95 9.82 20.41 1.38
C ALA A 95 10.34 19.83 0.05
N GLY A 96 9.52 19.90 -1.01
CA GLY A 96 9.85 19.39 -2.34
C GLY A 96 9.68 17.87 -2.55
N PHE A 97 9.38 17.09 -1.50
CA PHE A 97 9.39 15.62 -1.56
C PHE A 97 8.15 14.94 -0.97
N GLY A 98 7.13 15.72 -0.62
CA GLY A 98 5.85 15.24 -0.09
C GLY A 98 5.82 15.21 1.42
N ASN A 99 4.96 14.37 1.99
CA ASN A 99 4.82 14.22 3.44
C ASN A 99 5.35 12.87 3.89
N VAL A 100 5.73 12.80 5.17
CA VAL A 100 5.96 11.57 5.92
C VAL A 100 4.75 11.33 6.82
N ASP A 101 4.28 10.08 6.94
CA ASP A 101 3.09 9.79 7.73
C ASP A 101 3.29 10.10 9.22
N PHE A 102 4.44 9.70 9.80
CA PHE A 102 4.84 10.06 11.16
C PHE A 102 6.33 10.34 11.27
N VAL A 103 6.69 11.23 12.18
CA VAL A 103 8.05 11.37 12.68
C VAL A 103 8.04 11.12 14.19
N ILE A 104 8.92 10.25 14.66
CA ILE A 104 9.20 10.06 16.08
C ILE A 104 10.53 10.77 16.35
N ALA A 105 10.52 11.82 17.17
CA ALA A 105 11.68 12.65 17.47
C ALA A 105 12.01 12.63 18.97
N ASP A 106 13.30 12.57 19.32
CA ASP A 106 13.78 12.77 20.68
C ASP A 106 14.06 14.27 20.86
N VAL A 107 13.25 14.93 21.69
CA VAL A 107 13.23 16.39 21.82
C VAL A 107 13.91 16.80 23.13
N GLN A 108 14.92 17.66 23.03
CA GLN A 108 15.66 18.18 24.17
C GLN A 108 14.84 19.23 24.94
N ASP A 109 15.31 19.62 26.13
CA ASP A 109 14.61 20.57 27.01
C ASP A 109 14.46 21.97 26.38
N ASP A 110 15.31 22.32 25.42
CA ASP A 110 15.27 23.58 24.65
C ASP A 110 14.36 23.52 23.41
N GLY A 111 13.77 22.35 23.12
CA GLY A 111 12.90 22.11 21.98
C GLY A 111 13.62 21.65 20.71
N GLU A 112 14.95 21.53 20.72
CA GLU A 112 15.71 21.02 19.58
C GLU A 112 15.54 19.50 19.41
N VAL A 113 15.59 19.04 18.15
CA VAL A 113 15.48 17.62 17.82
C VAL A 113 16.89 17.01 17.75
N ASP A 114 17.21 16.10 18.66
CA ASP A 114 18.48 15.36 18.66
C ASP A 114 18.51 14.30 17.55
N ARG A 115 17.53 13.40 17.58
CA ARG A 115 17.42 12.25 16.69
C ARG A 115 15.96 12.03 16.31
N PHE A 116 15.74 11.46 15.13
CA PHE A 116 14.39 11.12 14.69
C PHE A 116 14.35 9.91 13.77
N LEU A 117 13.16 9.31 13.70
CA LEU A 117 12.78 8.28 12.73
C LEU A 117 11.56 8.76 11.95
N SER A 118 11.59 8.56 10.63
CA SER A 118 10.37 8.66 9.82
C SER A 118 9.67 7.31 9.78
N VAL A 119 8.33 7.31 9.78
CA VAL A 119 7.51 6.11 9.66
C VAL A 119 6.50 6.29 8.53
N GLU A 120 6.39 5.29 7.67
CA GLU A 120 5.44 5.24 6.54
C GLU A 120 4.55 4.02 6.68
N LEU A 121 3.24 4.21 6.58
CA LEU A 121 2.28 3.11 6.55
C LEU A 121 1.88 2.80 5.11
N GLN A 122 1.99 1.55 4.69
CA GLN A 122 1.47 1.13 3.39
C GLN A 122 0.66 -0.15 3.50
N ALA A 123 -0.59 -0.09 3.04
CA ALA A 123 -1.46 -1.24 2.84
C ALA A 123 -1.49 -1.65 1.35
N ILE A 124 -2.13 -2.77 1.01
CA ILE A 124 -2.26 -3.18 -0.39
C ILE A 124 -3.47 -2.54 -1.08
N ASP A 125 -3.26 -2.08 -2.31
CA ASP A 125 -4.33 -1.69 -3.22
C ASP A 125 -5.00 -2.94 -3.81
N ILE A 126 -6.24 -2.81 -4.30
CA ILE A 126 -6.96 -3.91 -4.94
C ILE A 126 -7.20 -3.63 -6.42
N THR A 127 -7.34 -4.69 -7.21
CA THR A 127 -7.96 -4.66 -8.54
C THR A 127 -9.38 -5.22 -8.46
N GLY A 128 -10.24 -4.86 -9.40
CA GLY A 128 -11.66 -5.24 -9.36
C GLY A 128 -12.41 -4.53 -8.23
N SER A 129 -13.42 -5.16 -7.65
CA SER A 129 -14.22 -4.54 -6.59
C SER A 129 -14.85 -5.54 -5.63
N VAL A 130 -14.80 -5.21 -4.34
CA VAL A 130 -15.52 -5.91 -3.26
C VAL A 130 -16.86 -5.25 -2.91
N PHE A 131 -17.28 -4.24 -3.68
CA PHE A 131 -18.51 -3.50 -3.42
C PHE A 131 -19.78 -4.36 -3.43
N PRO A 132 -19.94 -5.37 -4.32
CA PRO A 132 -21.09 -6.26 -4.25
C PRO A 132 -21.19 -6.99 -2.91
N ALA A 133 -20.06 -7.42 -2.34
CA ALA A 133 -20.03 -8.06 -1.01
C ALA A 133 -20.39 -7.07 0.09
N TYR A 134 -19.85 -5.84 0.04
CA TYR A 134 -20.21 -4.80 0.98
C TYR A 134 -21.71 -4.49 0.99
N LYS A 135 -22.34 -4.36 -0.20
CA LYS A 135 -23.79 -4.15 -0.31
C LYS A 135 -24.59 -5.32 0.25
N ALA A 136 -24.23 -6.56 -0.09
CA ALA A 136 -24.93 -7.74 0.41
C ALA A 136 -24.81 -7.86 1.94
N ILE A 137 -23.63 -7.61 2.49
CA ILE A 137 -23.39 -7.57 3.94
C ILE A 137 -24.30 -6.54 4.62
N ARG A 138 -24.36 -5.30 4.10
CA ARG A 138 -25.23 -4.25 4.68
C ARG A 138 -26.71 -4.59 4.58
N ALA A 139 -27.14 -5.12 3.43
CA ALA A 139 -28.52 -5.53 3.21
C ALA A 139 -28.91 -6.81 3.97
N GLY A 140 -27.96 -7.50 4.61
CA GLY A 140 -28.20 -8.79 5.26
C GLY A 140 -28.49 -9.93 4.29
N THR A 141 -28.15 -9.78 3.01
CA THR A 141 -28.46 -10.75 1.96
C THR A 141 -27.28 -11.64 1.62
N ASP A 142 -27.57 -12.75 0.95
CA ASP A 142 -26.55 -13.61 0.38
C ASP A 142 -25.88 -12.98 -0.85
N LEU A 143 -24.60 -13.28 -1.02
CA LEU A 143 -23.87 -12.92 -2.22
C LEU A 143 -24.31 -13.84 -3.36
N PRO A 144 -24.91 -13.30 -4.45
CA PRO A 144 -25.36 -14.15 -5.56
C PRO A 144 -24.19 -14.80 -6.29
N LYS A 145 -23.01 -14.16 -6.24
CA LYS A 145 -21.74 -14.70 -6.70
C LYS A 145 -20.60 -14.09 -5.90
N ARG A 146 -19.48 -14.80 -5.83
CA ARG A 146 -18.25 -14.30 -5.22
C ARG A 146 -17.80 -13.02 -5.97
N PRO A 147 -17.42 -11.93 -5.26
CA PRO A 147 -16.92 -10.73 -5.92
C PRO A 147 -15.58 -11.01 -6.61
N THR A 148 -15.37 -10.37 -7.76
CA THR A 148 -14.11 -10.43 -8.50
C THR A 148 -13.19 -9.30 -8.05
N TYR A 149 -12.13 -9.65 -7.35
CA TYR A 149 -11.06 -8.74 -6.98
C TYR A 149 -9.72 -9.47 -6.94
N GLY A 150 -8.66 -8.70 -7.06
CA GLY A 150 -7.28 -9.13 -6.85
C GLY A 150 -6.53 -8.14 -5.97
N LEU A 151 -5.31 -8.49 -5.62
CA LEU A 151 -4.41 -7.62 -4.88
C LEU A 151 -3.45 -6.99 -5.89
N ASN A 152 -3.31 -5.66 -5.87
CA ASN A 152 -2.56 -4.91 -6.86
C ASN A 152 -1.08 -4.79 -6.46
N TRP A 153 -0.41 -5.94 -6.40
CA TRP A 153 0.98 -6.06 -5.96
C TRP A 153 1.92 -5.16 -6.77
N ASP A 154 1.75 -5.12 -8.09
CA ASP A 154 2.60 -4.34 -8.99
C ASP A 154 2.47 -2.84 -8.76
N ASN A 155 1.25 -2.33 -8.51
CA ASN A 155 1.07 -0.91 -8.23
C ASN A 155 1.76 -0.51 -6.93
N VAL A 156 1.58 -1.31 -5.87
CA VAL A 156 2.23 -1.08 -4.59
C VAL A 156 3.74 -1.16 -4.74
N TYR A 157 4.26 -2.18 -5.42
CA TYR A 157 5.70 -2.31 -5.67
C TYR A 157 6.27 -1.09 -6.39
N LYS A 158 5.67 -0.67 -7.52
CA LYS A 158 6.17 0.45 -8.32
C LYS A 158 6.10 1.78 -7.58
N ARG A 159 4.97 2.06 -6.91
CA ARG A 159 4.73 3.36 -6.26
C ARG A 159 5.40 3.46 -4.88
N TYR A 160 5.33 2.42 -4.07
CA TYR A 160 5.81 2.49 -2.69
C TYR A 160 7.33 2.34 -2.62
N ILE A 161 7.92 1.42 -3.39
CA ILE A 161 9.37 1.22 -3.32
C ILE A 161 10.15 2.43 -3.87
N THR A 162 9.66 3.05 -4.94
CA THR A 162 10.28 4.29 -5.45
C THR A 162 10.23 5.41 -4.42
N GLN A 163 9.15 5.52 -3.64
CA GLN A 163 9.08 6.46 -2.52
C GLN A 163 10.09 6.11 -1.41
N LEU A 164 10.18 4.84 -1.02
CA LEU A 164 11.14 4.39 0.00
C LEU A 164 12.59 4.62 -0.41
N ILE A 165 12.97 4.35 -1.66
CA ILE A 165 14.33 4.64 -2.16
C ILE A 165 14.63 6.13 -2.06
N ARG A 166 13.72 6.99 -2.55
CA ARG A 166 13.91 8.44 -2.55
C ARG A 166 14.00 9.01 -1.14
N LYS A 167 13.10 8.61 -0.24
CA LYS A 167 13.13 9.05 1.16
C LYS A 167 14.34 8.46 1.91
N GLY A 168 14.65 7.20 1.68
CA GLY A 168 15.82 6.50 2.24
C GLY A 168 17.14 7.17 1.88
N TYR A 169 17.26 7.72 0.67
CA TYR A 169 18.41 8.55 0.27
C TYR A 169 18.59 9.76 1.19
N PHE A 170 17.53 10.47 1.57
CA PHE A 170 17.64 11.59 2.53
C PHE A 170 18.03 11.12 3.92
N HIS A 171 17.41 10.04 4.39
CA HIS A 171 17.74 9.44 5.68
C HIS A 171 19.20 8.98 5.76
N HIS A 172 19.77 8.49 4.66
CA HIS A 172 21.21 8.20 4.59
C HIS A 172 22.10 9.44 4.80
N HIS A 173 21.70 10.60 4.27
CA HIS A 173 22.43 11.86 4.44
C HIS A 173 22.25 12.44 5.84
N TRP A 174 21.03 12.36 6.38
CA TRP A 174 20.69 12.84 7.72
C TRP A 174 21.15 11.91 8.84
N LYS A 175 21.72 10.74 8.51
CA LYS A 175 22.09 9.70 9.49
C LYS A 175 20.90 9.26 10.35
N SER A 176 19.71 9.28 9.77
CA SER A 176 18.47 8.78 10.37
C SER A 176 17.93 7.61 9.54
N LYS A 177 16.73 7.11 9.87
CA LYS A 177 16.12 5.96 9.18
C LYS A 177 14.66 6.24 8.86
N ILE A 178 14.18 5.62 7.78
CA ILE A 178 12.76 5.51 7.47
C ILE A 178 12.27 4.08 7.72
N VAL A 179 11.17 3.96 8.45
CA VAL A 179 10.56 2.67 8.81
C VAL A 179 9.27 2.49 8.01
N ALA A 180 9.29 1.49 7.13
CA ALA A 180 8.15 1.05 6.34
C ALA A 180 7.33 0.03 7.12
N VAL A 181 6.14 0.42 7.57
CA VAL A 181 5.17 -0.45 8.25
C VAL A 181 4.19 -1.01 7.23
N ILE A 182 4.34 -2.31 6.94
CA ILE A 182 3.64 -2.97 5.82
C ILE A 182 3.13 -4.37 6.18
N PRO A 183 2.21 -4.95 5.39
CA PRO A 183 1.88 -6.35 5.50
C PRO A 183 3.10 -7.20 5.14
N GLU A 184 3.34 -8.24 5.91
CA GLU A 184 4.41 -9.21 5.65
C GLU A 184 4.29 -9.88 4.27
N GLN A 185 3.07 -10.03 3.75
CA GLN A 185 2.84 -10.51 2.38
C GLN A 185 3.39 -9.53 1.32
N VAL A 186 3.27 -8.22 1.56
CA VAL A 186 3.82 -7.19 0.67
C VAL A 186 5.33 -7.22 0.74
N TYR A 187 5.91 -7.35 1.94
CA TYR A 187 7.35 -7.48 2.11
C TYR A 187 7.93 -8.69 1.36
N ARG A 188 7.32 -9.88 1.54
CA ARG A 188 7.74 -11.09 0.81
C ARG A 188 7.63 -10.92 -0.70
N TYR A 189 6.61 -10.22 -1.21
CA TYR A 189 6.49 -9.90 -2.62
C TYR A 189 7.65 -9.02 -3.12
N ILE A 190 8.04 -8.00 -2.34
CA ILE A 190 9.16 -7.11 -2.66
C ILE A 190 10.47 -7.90 -2.72
N VAL A 191 10.74 -8.72 -1.70
CA VAL A 191 11.94 -9.59 -1.61
C VAL A 191 12.01 -10.58 -2.76
N ALA A 192 10.88 -11.20 -3.14
CA ALA A 192 10.85 -12.16 -4.24
C ALA A 192 11.12 -11.50 -5.61
N ARG A 193 10.95 -10.18 -5.70
CA ARG A 193 11.03 -9.42 -6.96
C ARG A 193 12.33 -8.61 -7.11
N ALA A 194 13.02 -8.33 -6.00
CA ALA A 194 14.30 -7.63 -5.98
C ALA A 194 15.22 -8.27 -4.96
N ASP A 195 16.41 -8.67 -5.41
CA ASP A 195 17.45 -9.23 -4.54
C ASP A 195 18.33 -8.11 -3.99
N PHE A 196 17.91 -7.54 -2.86
CA PHE A 196 18.68 -6.54 -2.11
C PHE A 196 19.20 -7.13 -0.80
N ILE A 197 20.30 -6.56 -0.32
CA ILE A 197 20.93 -6.95 0.95
C ILE A 197 19.97 -6.62 2.09
N ARG A 198 19.79 -7.57 3.00
CA ARG A 198 18.94 -7.45 4.19
C ARG A 198 19.73 -7.77 5.44
N SER A 199 19.44 -7.05 6.51
CA SER A 199 20.08 -7.22 7.82
C SER A 199 19.03 -7.23 8.93
N ALA A 200 19.13 -8.19 9.84
CA ALA A 200 18.36 -8.18 11.10
C ALA A 200 18.92 -7.14 12.10
N ASP A 201 20.19 -6.75 11.97
CA ASP A 201 20.74 -5.60 12.69
C ASP A 201 20.30 -4.31 12.01
N VAL A 202 19.08 -3.89 12.33
CA VAL A 202 18.46 -2.67 11.78
C VAL A 202 19.00 -1.39 12.41
N LYS A 203 19.71 -1.50 13.54
CA LYS A 203 20.30 -0.36 14.26
C LYS A 203 21.65 0.05 13.68
N ASN A 204 22.29 -0.85 12.91
CA ASN A 204 23.49 -0.57 12.12
C ASN A 204 23.43 0.76 11.34
N THR A 205 24.55 1.48 11.26
CA THR A 205 24.64 2.79 10.57
C THR A 205 24.48 2.71 9.04
N GLN A 206 24.71 1.53 8.44
CA GLN A 206 24.52 1.30 7.00
C GLN A 206 23.04 1.15 6.61
N VAL A 207 22.19 0.78 7.57
CA VAL A 207 20.74 0.65 7.38
C VAL A 207 20.08 2.02 7.48
N ASN A 208 19.34 2.40 6.45
CA ASN A 208 18.55 3.64 6.43
C ASN A 208 17.09 3.44 5.97
N ILE A 209 16.76 2.23 5.49
CA ILE A 209 15.38 1.79 5.25
C ILE A 209 15.16 0.56 6.12
N VAL A 210 14.12 0.56 6.94
CA VAL A 210 13.73 -0.57 7.78
C VAL A 210 12.33 -1.02 7.38
N PHE A 211 12.14 -2.32 7.17
CA PHE A 211 10.84 -2.95 7.00
C PHE A 211 10.40 -3.55 8.32
N MET A 212 9.28 -3.05 8.86
CA MET A 212 8.63 -3.59 10.06
C MET A 212 7.27 -4.14 9.65
N THR A 213 7.10 -5.46 9.71
CA THR A 213 5.99 -6.13 9.03
C THR A 213 4.99 -6.77 9.97
N TYR A 214 3.72 -6.80 9.57
CA TYR A 214 2.66 -7.44 10.35
C TYR A 214 1.88 -8.46 9.52
N ARG A 215 1.41 -9.51 10.20
CA ARG A 215 0.34 -10.41 9.72
C ARG A 215 -0.89 -10.27 10.59
N LEU A 216 -2.04 -10.69 10.09
CA LEU A 216 -3.26 -10.81 10.89
C LEU A 216 -3.34 -12.24 11.44
N LYS A 217 -3.44 -12.37 12.76
CA LYS A 217 -3.65 -13.66 13.43
C LYS A 217 -4.95 -13.64 14.21
N ALA A 218 -5.51 -14.81 14.50
CA ALA A 218 -6.69 -14.93 15.34
C ALA A 218 -6.48 -14.19 16.67
N ASP A 219 -7.47 -13.42 17.08
CA ASP A 219 -7.45 -12.72 18.35
C ASP A 219 -7.90 -13.67 19.47
N PRO A 220 -7.01 -14.07 20.39
CA PRO A 220 -7.35 -15.01 21.45
C PRO A 220 -8.42 -14.45 22.41
N ALA A 221 -8.54 -13.13 22.51
CA ALA A 221 -9.56 -12.49 23.35
C ALA A 221 -10.91 -12.34 22.65
N ARG A 222 -10.96 -12.50 21.33
CA ARG A 222 -12.17 -12.26 20.52
C ARG A 222 -12.30 -13.32 19.43
N PRO A 223 -12.99 -14.44 19.70
CA PRO A 223 -13.18 -15.51 18.73
C PRO A 223 -13.73 -15.02 17.39
N GLY A 224 -13.06 -15.41 16.30
CA GLY A 224 -13.41 -15.02 14.93
C GLY A 224 -12.95 -13.63 14.48
N GLU A 225 -12.31 -12.87 15.37
CA GLU A 225 -11.63 -11.61 15.06
C GLU A 225 -10.13 -11.84 14.84
N PHE A 226 -9.47 -10.88 14.19
CA PHE A 226 -8.06 -10.96 13.85
C PHE A 226 -7.31 -9.69 14.27
N ARG A 227 -6.11 -9.83 14.84
CA ARG A 227 -5.26 -8.71 15.27
C ARG A 227 -3.93 -8.71 14.53
N PRO A 228 -3.33 -7.53 14.26
CA PRO A 228 -1.97 -7.45 13.77
C PRO A 228 -1.00 -8.08 14.76
N VAL A 229 0.00 -8.77 14.24
CA VAL A 229 1.11 -9.34 15.00
C VAL A 229 2.38 -9.05 14.21
N LEU A 230 3.38 -8.46 14.88
CA LEU A 230 4.70 -8.20 14.32
C LEU A 230 5.35 -9.52 13.89
N VAL A 231 5.96 -9.53 12.70
CA VAL A 231 6.59 -10.73 12.12
C VAL A 231 8.07 -10.50 11.84
N THR A 232 8.39 -9.45 11.08
CA THR A 232 9.74 -9.21 10.59
C THR A 232 10.17 -7.79 10.91
N VAL A 233 11.42 -7.63 11.37
CA VAL A 233 12.12 -6.35 11.44
C VAL A 233 13.46 -6.53 10.72
N GLU A 234 13.55 -6.06 9.49
CA GLU A 234 14.75 -6.19 8.66
C GLU A 234 15.08 -4.86 7.97
N GLY A 235 16.36 -4.60 7.79
CA GLY A 235 16.87 -3.33 7.28
C GLY A 235 17.69 -3.50 6.02
N THR A 236 17.75 -2.44 5.22
CA THR A 236 18.62 -2.32 4.06
C THR A 236 19.13 -0.87 3.89
N SER A 237 20.04 -0.67 2.96
CA SER A 237 20.42 0.66 2.50
C SER A 237 19.58 1.05 1.28
N HIS A 238 19.29 2.35 1.11
CA HIS A 238 18.65 2.86 -0.10
C HIS A 238 19.41 2.45 -1.37
N SER A 239 20.75 2.42 -1.32
CA SER A 239 21.60 2.06 -2.45
C SER A 239 21.45 0.60 -2.84
N SER A 240 21.38 -0.32 -1.87
CA SER A 240 21.17 -1.74 -2.15
C SER A 240 19.78 -1.98 -2.75
N LEU A 241 18.74 -1.37 -2.15
CA LEU A 241 17.38 -1.47 -2.67
C LEU A 241 17.24 -0.84 -4.07
N GLN A 242 17.88 0.31 -4.31
CA GLN A 242 17.90 0.96 -5.62
C GLN A 242 18.58 0.10 -6.68
N ASN A 243 19.76 -0.46 -6.37
CA ASN A 243 20.50 -1.29 -7.29
C ASN A 243 19.73 -2.55 -7.68
N ALA A 244 19.10 -3.21 -6.70
CA ALA A 244 18.30 -4.42 -6.94
C ALA A 244 17.08 -4.19 -7.87
N ILE A 245 16.61 -2.95 -7.98
CA ILE A 245 15.46 -2.59 -8.82
C ILE A 245 15.88 -2.10 -10.19
N LEU A 246 17.00 -1.38 -10.28
CA LEU A 246 17.49 -0.85 -11.56
C LEU A 246 18.26 -1.91 -12.37
N TYR A 247 19.02 -2.77 -11.71
CA TYR A 247 19.91 -3.74 -12.36
C TYR A 247 19.31 -5.16 -12.33
N GLN A 248 18.13 -5.32 -12.91
CA GLN A 248 17.54 -6.63 -13.18
C GLN A 248 18.03 -7.18 -14.52
N ASP A 249 18.22 -8.50 -14.61
CA ASP A 249 18.56 -9.15 -15.88
C ASP A 249 17.50 -8.82 -16.95
N ALA A 250 17.96 -8.37 -18.11
CA ALA A 250 17.08 -8.11 -19.22
C ALA A 250 16.46 -9.44 -19.70
N PRO A 251 15.14 -9.47 -19.98
CA PRO A 251 14.54 -10.65 -20.58
C PRO A 251 15.22 -10.96 -21.91
N ALA A 252 15.40 -12.25 -22.22
CA ALA A 252 16.03 -12.66 -23.47
C ALA A 252 15.29 -12.06 -24.68
N LYS A 253 16.02 -11.29 -25.49
CA LYS A 253 15.48 -10.60 -26.67
C LYS A 253 14.74 -11.55 -27.61
N ASP A 254 15.25 -12.76 -27.76
CA ASP A 254 14.67 -13.78 -28.64
C ASP A 254 13.34 -14.30 -28.12
N ALA A 255 13.21 -14.50 -26.79
CA ALA A 255 11.95 -14.91 -26.17
C ALA A 255 10.88 -13.83 -26.35
N PHE A 256 11.25 -12.55 -26.17
CA PHE A 256 10.34 -11.44 -26.39
C PHE A 256 9.96 -11.28 -27.87
N THR A 257 10.93 -11.42 -28.78
CA THR A 257 10.70 -11.36 -30.22
C THR A 257 9.80 -12.49 -30.71
N ALA A 258 9.93 -13.71 -30.16
CA ALA A 258 9.02 -14.81 -30.43
C ALA A 258 7.59 -14.50 -29.97
N GLN A 259 7.42 -13.84 -28.82
CA GLN A 259 6.11 -13.39 -28.35
C GLN A 259 5.53 -12.29 -29.26
N ILE A 260 6.34 -11.32 -29.69
CA ILE A 260 5.94 -10.29 -30.66
C ILE A 260 5.42 -10.95 -31.94
N LYS A 261 6.16 -11.90 -32.52
CA LYS A 261 5.73 -12.62 -33.73
C LYS A 261 4.37 -13.30 -33.56
N ARG A 262 4.12 -13.93 -32.41
CA ARG A 262 2.80 -14.52 -32.10
C ARG A 262 1.69 -13.47 -32.01
N SER A 263 1.97 -12.32 -31.40
CA SER A 263 1.00 -11.23 -31.27
C SER A 263 0.72 -10.51 -32.60
N LEU A 264 1.72 -10.40 -33.48
CA LEU A 264 1.59 -9.73 -34.78
C LEU A 264 0.64 -10.44 -35.75
N VAL A 265 0.35 -11.73 -35.56
CA VAL A 265 -0.68 -12.46 -36.33
C VAL A 265 -2.07 -11.81 -36.20
N ARG A 266 -2.30 -11.05 -35.12
CA ARG A 266 -3.55 -10.32 -34.85
C ARG A 266 -3.38 -8.79 -34.98
N ALA A 267 -2.23 -8.32 -35.43
CA ALA A 267 -1.94 -6.89 -35.51
C ALA A 267 -2.51 -6.28 -36.78
N VAL A 268 -3.02 -5.05 -36.65
CA VAL A 268 -3.40 -4.20 -37.77
C VAL A 268 -2.15 -3.42 -38.19
N ASN A 269 -1.98 -3.21 -39.50
CA ASN A 269 -0.88 -2.39 -39.99
C ASN A 269 -1.00 -0.97 -39.42
N LEU A 270 0.12 -0.40 -38.98
CA LEU A 270 0.19 0.95 -38.42
C LEU A 270 -0.38 2.00 -39.41
N ALA A 271 -0.14 1.83 -40.70
CA ALA A 271 -0.69 2.72 -41.73
C ALA A 271 -2.23 2.68 -41.78
N ASP A 272 -2.82 1.49 -41.64
CA ASP A 272 -4.28 1.31 -41.63
C ASP A 272 -4.92 1.89 -40.36
N LEU A 273 -4.22 1.84 -39.24
CA LEU A 273 -4.62 2.48 -37.98
C LEU A 273 -4.64 4.01 -38.09
N ILE A 274 -3.62 4.59 -38.71
CA ILE A 274 -3.52 6.04 -38.94
C ILE A 274 -4.63 6.49 -39.90
N ALA A 275 -4.82 5.78 -41.01
CA ALA A 275 -5.85 6.11 -41.99
C ALA A 275 -7.28 6.04 -41.40
N ARG A 276 -7.54 5.10 -40.50
CA ARG A 276 -8.82 5.03 -39.77
C ARG A 276 -9.01 6.20 -38.80
N GLY A 277 -7.96 6.60 -38.08
CA GLY A 277 -7.99 7.77 -37.19
C GLY A 277 -8.30 9.07 -37.94
N GLU A 278 -7.66 9.29 -39.08
CA GLU A 278 -7.91 10.48 -39.92
C GLU A 278 -9.32 10.48 -40.56
N ALA A 279 -9.87 9.30 -40.85
CA ALA A 279 -11.23 9.16 -41.39
C ALA A 279 -12.30 9.44 -40.32
N ASP A 280 -12.10 8.96 -39.09
CA ASP A 280 -13.00 9.21 -37.97
C ASP A 280 -12.98 10.69 -37.57
N GLU A 281 -11.81 11.34 -37.57
CA GLU A 281 -11.65 12.77 -37.25
C GLU A 281 -12.34 13.68 -38.28
N LYS A 282 -12.27 13.32 -39.57
CA LYS A 282 -13.01 13.99 -40.67
C LYS A 282 -14.52 13.75 -40.61
N SER A 283 -14.96 12.61 -40.08
CA SER A 283 -16.38 12.30 -39.87
C SER A 283 -16.97 13.15 -38.74
N THR A 284 -16.25 13.30 -37.62
CA THR A 284 -16.67 14.15 -36.50
C THR A 284 -16.69 15.64 -36.84
N ALA A 285 -15.74 16.12 -37.64
CA ALA A 285 -15.71 17.52 -38.10
C ALA A 285 -16.83 17.89 -39.09
N ARG A 286 -17.47 16.90 -39.74
CA ARG A 286 -18.62 17.11 -40.64
C ARG A 286 -19.98 17.09 -39.92
N SER A 287 -20.02 16.76 -38.64
CA SER A 287 -21.26 16.66 -37.85
C SER A 287 -21.55 17.85 -36.93
N GLU A 288 -20.71 18.89 -36.89
CA GLU A 288 -21.07 20.16 -36.26
C GLU A 288 -21.95 20.98 -37.21
N PRO A 289 -23.21 21.31 -36.85
CA PRO A 289 -24.02 22.20 -37.66
C PRO A 289 -23.48 23.62 -37.51
N SER A 290 -23.21 24.28 -38.64
CA SER A 290 -23.01 25.72 -38.68
C SER A 290 -24.30 26.41 -38.17
N SER A 291 -24.30 26.85 -36.91
CA SER A 291 -25.30 27.80 -36.43
C SER A 291 -25.03 29.14 -37.09
N GLY A 292 -25.59 29.32 -38.28
CA GLY A 292 -25.67 30.58 -39.00
C GLY A 292 -26.69 31.51 -38.33
N THR A 293 -26.18 32.66 -37.91
CA THR A 293 -26.80 33.98 -37.68
C THR A 293 -28.30 34.16 -37.99
N SER A 294 -29.03 34.68 -37.01
CA SER A 294 -29.84 35.92 -37.09
C SER A 294 -30.08 36.45 -35.67
#